data_AF-A0A251QQQ1-F1
#
_entry.id   AF-A0A251QQQ1-F1
#
_cell.length_a   1.000
_cell.length_b   1.000
_cell.length_c   1.000
_cell.angle_alpha   90.00
_cell.angle_beta   90.00
_cell.angle_gamma   90.00
#
_symmetry.space_group_name_H-M   'P 1'
#
loop_
_entity.id
_entity.type
_entity.pdbx_description
1 polymer ?
#
loop_
_entity_poly.entity_id
_entity_poly.type
_entity_poly.pdbx_seq_one_letter_code
_entity_poly.pdbx_strand_id
1 'polypeptide(L)'
;MLRSWDNGVEEALQKLEHLQLLRSLRPIYLQNGPIQEAQNPVDGEFHVFDEMQPWDRSSVEVHIPEPTFQKWLHDIPSSGDEEGTHKFRKLLLFSGNDYLGLSSHPTIGKAASKAALEHGMGPRGSALICGYTDYHRRLESCIAELKKKEDCLLCPTGFAANMALMVALGNVGSLLAAGKTPLTNEKIAIFSDALNHASIIDGIRLAERQKSVEIFIYRHCDMTHLNALLSSCTMRKKVVVTDSLFSMDGDFAPMIELVKLRKEHGFLLVIDDAHGTFVCGKNGGGVAEQYNCERDVDICVGTLSKAAGCHGGFIASKGGSNSYNQGVGLLYFQLLRRYQLLLLPVLLLLWQERKHGVEGKFGIGCKTFVFSLESP
;
A
#
# COMPACT_ATOMS: atom_id res chain seq x y z
N MET A 1 22.41 14.06 -10.59
CA MET A 1 21.01 14.02 -11.06
C MET A 1 19.99 13.97 -9.92
N LEU A 2 20.20 13.19 -8.84
CA LEU A 2 19.27 13.13 -7.68
C LEU A 2 18.95 14.48 -6.99
N ARG A 3 19.85 15.48 -7.07
CA ARG A 3 19.63 16.84 -6.53
C ARG A 3 18.42 17.58 -7.12
N SER A 4 17.86 17.15 -8.26
CA SER A 4 16.72 17.88 -8.87
C SER A 4 15.41 17.67 -8.13
N TRP A 5 15.22 16.49 -7.51
CA TRP A 5 14.04 16.22 -6.71
C TRP A 5 14.13 16.94 -5.36
N ASP A 6 15.27 16.88 -4.68
CA ASP A 6 15.51 17.60 -3.42
C ASP A 6 15.18 19.09 -3.53
N ASN A 7 15.74 19.79 -4.53
CA ASN A 7 15.51 21.22 -4.73
C ASN A 7 14.04 21.54 -5.07
N GLY A 8 13.42 20.76 -5.96
CA GLY A 8 12.03 20.99 -6.35
C GLY A 8 11.06 20.71 -5.21
N VAL A 9 11.41 19.79 -4.34
CA VAL A 9 10.58 19.47 -3.18
C VAL A 9 10.72 20.52 -2.09
N GLU A 10 11.93 21.00 -1.82
CA GLU A 10 12.17 22.10 -0.88
C GLU A 10 11.43 23.37 -1.32
N GLU A 11 11.51 23.72 -2.61
CA GLU A 11 10.76 24.84 -3.19
C GLU A 11 9.25 24.66 -3.02
N ALA A 12 8.74 23.45 -3.26
CA ALA A 12 7.33 23.14 -3.08
C ALA A 12 6.90 23.24 -1.61
N LEU A 13 7.73 22.78 -0.66
CA LEU A 13 7.46 22.93 0.77
C LEU A 13 7.44 24.39 1.21
N GLN A 14 8.40 25.20 0.77
CA GLN A 14 8.43 26.64 1.03
C GLN A 14 7.20 27.35 0.46
N LYS A 15 6.76 26.97 -0.76
CA LYS A 15 5.51 27.49 -1.35
C LYS A 15 4.28 27.08 -0.52
N LEU A 16 4.19 25.84 -0.06
CA LEU A 16 3.10 25.42 0.83
C LEU A 16 3.11 26.18 2.15
N GLU A 17 4.30 26.43 2.71
CA GLU A 17 4.45 27.23 3.93
C GLU A 17 3.95 28.67 3.72
N HIS A 18 4.43 29.32 2.66
CA HIS A 18 4.01 30.68 2.29
C HIS A 18 2.50 30.79 2.05
N LEU A 19 1.88 29.76 1.43
CA LEU A 19 0.43 29.70 1.22
C LEU A 19 -0.35 29.29 2.50
N GLN A 20 0.32 29.09 3.64
CA GLN A 20 -0.27 28.61 4.90
C GLN A 20 -1.02 27.28 4.74
N LEU A 21 -0.49 26.44 3.85
CA LEU A 21 -1.07 25.21 3.38
C LEU A 21 -0.43 23.97 4.03
N LEU A 22 0.65 24.14 4.80
CA LEU A 22 1.21 23.11 5.67
C LEU A 22 0.26 22.81 6.83
N ARG A 23 0.04 21.51 7.08
CA ARG A 23 -0.81 21.00 8.15
C ARG A 23 -0.08 19.85 8.84
N SER A 24 0.06 19.95 10.16
CA SER A 24 0.51 18.84 10.98
C SER A 24 -0.70 18.06 11.47
N LEU A 25 -0.65 16.75 11.35
CA LEU A 25 -1.60 15.89 12.05
C LEU A 25 -1.14 15.80 13.50
N ARG A 26 -1.95 16.30 14.42
CA ARG A 26 -1.72 16.14 15.85
C ARG A 26 -2.57 14.97 16.32
N PRO A 27 -1.96 13.86 16.80
CA PRO A 27 -2.73 12.75 17.33
C PRO A 27 -3.64 13.23 18.46
N ILE A 28 -4.91 12.87 18.39
CA ILE A 28 -5.84 13.01 19.50
C ILE A 28 -5.66 11.78 20.39
N TYR A 29 -5.23 12.02 21.62
CA TYR A 29 -5.13 11.01 22.65
C TYR A 29 -6.54 10.74 23.20
N LEU A 30 -7.01 9.51 23.07
CA LEU A 30 -8.31 9.11 23.59
C LEU A 30 -8.24 8.99 25.13
N GLN A 31 -9.34 9.25 25.84
CA GLN A 31 -9.41 9.59 27.28
C GLN A 31 -8.93 8.53 28.29
N ASN A 32 -8.27 7.45 27.85
CA ASN A 32 -7.56 6.50 28.72
C ASN A 32 -6.05 6.82 28.75
N GLY A 33 -5.67 8.08 29.04
CA GLY A 33 -4.28 8.54 29.23
C GLY A 33 -3.33 8.27 28.05
N PRO A 34 -2.03 8.64 28.14
CA PRO A 34 -1.04 7.86 27.43
C PRO A 34 -1.21 6.43 27.94
N ILE A 35 -1.41 5.46 27.05
CA ILE A 35 -1.15 4.06 27.40
C ILE A 35 0.26 4.11 27.98
N GLN A 36 0.39 3.96 29.31
CA GLN A 36 1.68 3.88 29.99
C GLN A 36 2.54 3.01 29.11
N GLU A 37 3.74 3.47 28.68
CA GLU A 37 4.70 2.71 27.88
C GLU A 37 4.51 1.23 28.19
N ALA A 38 3.85 0.50 27.28
CA ALA A 38 3.13 -0.72 27.61
C ALA A 38 3.93 -1.53 28.64
N GLN A 39 3.58 -1.39 29.92
CA GLN A 39 4.12 -2.24 30.95
C GLN A 39 3.39 -3.55 30.69
N ASN A 40 4.07 -4.34 29.87
CA ASN A 40 3.64 -5.55 29.20
C ASN A 40 2.63 -5.34 28.05
N PRO A 41 2.82 -6.03 26.90
CA PRO A 41 1.78 -6.18 25.91
C PRO A 41 0.55 -6.79 26.61
N VAL A 42 -0.64 -6.58 26.02
CA VAL A 42 -1.90 -7.20 26.45
C VAL A 42 -1.64 -8.55 27.11
N ASP A 43 -2.14 -8.74 28.33
CA ASP A 43 -2.03 -9.95 29.19
C ASP A 43 -2.55 -11.27 28.53
N GLY A 44 -2.75 -11.29 27.21
CA GLY A 44 -2.93 -12.47 26.40
C GLY A 44 -1.73 -12.63 25.47
N GLU A 45 -1.01 -13.74 25.63
CA GLU A 45 -0.02 -14.27 24.69
C GLU A 45 -0.45 -13.98 23.24
N PHE A 46 0.43 -13.37 22.44
CA PHE A 46 0.25 -13.37 21.00
C PHE A 46 0.25 -14.83 20.56
N HIS A 47 -0.82 -15.27 19.90
CA HIS A 47 -0.83 -16.60 19.34
C HIS A 47 0.08 -16.55 18.10
N VAL A 48 1.25 -17.16 18.21
CA VAL A 48 2.20 -17.31 17.12
C VAL A 48 2.13 -18.75 16.63
N PHE A 49 2.23 -18.92 15.33
CA PHE A 49 2.24 -20.23 14.70
C PHE A 49 3.57 -20.39 13.96
N ASP A 50 4.41 -21.32 14.43
CA ASP A 50 5.70 -21.63 13.79
C ASP A 50 5.51 -22.42 12.49
N GLU A 51 4.36 -23.08 12.33
CA GLU A 51 3.97 -23.88 11.18
C GLU A 51 2.56 -23.50 10.69
N MET A 52 2.25 -23.86 9.44
CA MET A 52 0.89 -23.75 8.92
C MET A 52 -0.08 -24.48 9.85
N GLN A 53 -1.09 -23.76 10.32
CA GLN A 53 -2.14 -24.34 11.15
C GLN A 53 -3.11 -25.17 10.30
N PRO A 54 -3.84 -26.11 10.91
CA PRO A 54 -4.95 -26.79 10.27
C PRO A 54 -5.86 -25.77 9.59
N TRP A 55 -6.17 -26.03 8.32
CA TRP A 55 -6.94 -25.11 7.50
C TRP A 55 -8.31 -24.84 8.13
N ASP A 56 -8.57 -23.59 8.51
CA ASP A 56 -9.89 -23.17 8.99
C ASP A 56 -10.84 -23.10 7.80
N ARG A 57 -11.45 -24.25 7.49
CA ARG A 57 -12.41 -24.40 6.39
C ARG A 57 -13.57 -23.41 6.51
N SER A 58 -13.96 -23.01 7.72
CA SER A 58 -15.08 -22.10 7.94
C SER A 58 -14.81 -20.69 7.41
N SER A 59 -13.53 -20.26 7.37
CA SER A 59 -13.13 -18.92 6.93
C SER A 59 -13.27 -18.69 5.41
N VAL A 60 -13.31 -19.76 4.61
CA VAL A 60 -13.36 -19.73 3.13
C VAL A 60 -14.56 -20.46 2.55
N GLU A 61 -15.37 -21.05 3.42
CA GLU A 61 -16.60 -21.72 3.04
C GLU A 61 -17.72 -20.70 2.83
N VAL A 62 -18.34 -20.77 1.65
CA VAL A 62 -19.48 -19.92 1.30
C VAL A 62 -20.69 -20.74 0.90
N HIS A 63 -21.86 -20.18 1.20
CA HIS A 63 -23.14 -20.74 0.79
C HIS A 63 -23.71 -19.87 -0.31
N ILE A 64 -23.89 -20.45 -1.50
CA ILE A 64 -24.53 -19.75 -2.62
C ILE A 64 -25.87 -20.40 -2.98
N PRO A 65 -26.87 -19.62 -3.41
CA PRO A 65 -28.13 -20.18 -3.91
C PRO A 65 -27.89 -21.16 -5.07
N GLU A 66 -28.63 -22.27 -5.11
CA GLU A 66 -28.52 -23.25 -6.20
C GLU A 66 -28.70 -22.62 -7.60
N PRO A 67 -29.65 -21.69 -7.85
CA PRO A 67 -29.80 -21.11 -9.19
C PRO A 67 -28.59 -20.27 -9.59
N THR A 68 -28.01 -19.50 -8.67
CA THR A 68 -26.75 -18.76 -8.88
C THR A 68 -25.62 -19.72 -9.26
N PHE A 69 -25.49 -20.85 -8.56
CA PHE A 69 -24.49 -21.87 -8.89
C PHE A 69 -24.68 -22.42 -10.31
N GLN A 70 -25.92 -22.76 -10.69
CA GLN A 70 -26.22 -23.26 -12.04
C GLN A 70 -25.91 -22.22 -13.13
N LYS A 71 -26.22 -20.94 -12.88
CA LYS A 71 -25.87 -19.84 -13.80
C LYS A 71 -24.35 -19.74 -13.98
N TRP A 72 -23.59 -19.79 -12.88
CA TRP A 72 -22.12 -19.72 -12.94
C TRP A 72 -21.49 -20.90 -13.68
N LEU A 73 -22.03 -22.12 -13.56
CA LEU A 73 -21.57 -23.27 -14.35
C LEU A 73 -21.76 -23.11 -15.87
N HIS A 74 -22.61 -22.19 -16.29
CA HIS A 74 -22.89 -21.88 -17.69
C HIS A 74 -22.35 -20.51 -18.12
N ASP A 75 -21.46 -19.88 -17.33
CA ASP A 75 -20.92 -18.54 -17.56
C ASP A 75 -22.01 -17.45 -17.72
N ILE A 76 -23.18 -17.67 -17.11
CA ILE A 76 -24.28 -16.71 -17.10
C ILE A 76 -24.12 -15.79 -15.90
N PRO A 77 -24.02 -14.46 -16.09
CA PRO A 77 -23.98 -13.53 -14.97
C PRO A 77 -25.24 -13.63 -14.11
N SER A 78 -25.08 -13.72 -12.79
CA SER A 78 -26.20 -13.61 -11.85
C SER A 78 -26.49 -12.13 -11.55
N SER A 79 -27.77 -11.76 -11.50
CA SER A 79 -28.22 -10.43 -11.09
C SER A 79 -28.13 -10.22 -9.56
N GLY A 80 -27.83 -11.25 -8.78
CA GLY A 80 -27.76 -11.20 -7.31
C GLY A 80 -29.12 -11.26 -6.60
N ASP A 81 -30.19 -10.84 -7.27
CA ASP A 81 -31.56 -10.87 -6.75
C ASP A 81 -32.28 -12.18 -7.13
N GLU A 82 -31.98 -13.25 -6.41
CA GLU A 82 -32.68 -14.54 -6.57
C GLU A 82 -33.67 -14.72 -5.42
N GLU A 83 -34.84 -14.08 -5.52
CA GLU A 83 -35.92 -14.23 -4.54
C GLU A 83 -36.43 -15.69 -4.47
N GLY A 84 -36.66 -16.18 -3.25
CA GLY A 84 -37.40 -17.43 -3.00
C GLY A 84 -36.58 -18.73 -2.98
N THR A 85 -35.24 -18.67 -3.02
CA THR A 85 -34.43 -19.90 -2.89
C THR A 85 -34.09 -20.23 -1.43
N HIS A 86 -34.53 -21.41 -0.98
CA HIS A 86 -34.15 -21.99 0.32
C HIS A 86 -33.03 -23.04 0.24
N LYS A 87 -32.56 -23.37 -0.97
CA LYS A 87 -31.52 -24.39 -1.18
C LYS A 87 -30.19 -23.74 -1.53
N PHE A 88 -29.19 -23.99 -0.68
CA PHE A 88 -27.83 -23.48 -0.83
C PHE A 88 -26.85 -24.61 -1.16
N ARG A 89 -25.85 -24.28 -1.97
CA ARG A 89 -24.65 -25.09 -2.20
C ARG A 89 -23.51 -24.54 -1.37
N LYS A 90 -22.82 -25.45 -0.70
CA LYS A 90 -21.58 -25.19 0.02
C LYS A 90 -20.41 -25.25 -0.96
N LEU A 91 -19.65 -24.17 -1.05
CA LEU A 91 -18.44 -24.05 -1.88
C LEU A 91 -17.25 -23.61 -1.03
N LEU A 92 -16.04 -23.83 -1.56
CA LEU A 92 -14.78 -23.37 -0.98
C LEU A 92 -14.17 -22.29 -1.89
N LEU A 93 -13.84 -21.14 -1.31
CA LEU A 93 -13.18 -20.03 -2.00
C LEU A 93 -11.67 -20.28 -2.11
N PHE A 94 -11.17 -20.39 -3.34
CA PHE A 94 -9.73 -20.48 -3.65
C PHE A 94 -9.16 -19.19 -4.29
N SER A 95 -9.99 -18.16 -4.44
CA SER A 95 -9.64 -16.87 -5.08
C SER A 95 -9.60 -15.70 -4.10
N GLY A 96 -9.60 -15.98 -2.79
CA GLY A 96 -9.50 -14.97 -1.75
C GLY A 96 -8.09 -14.36 -1.66
N ASN A 97 -8.00 -13.13 -1.13
CA ASN A 97 -6.73 -12.44 -0.93
C ASN A 97 -6.28 -12.37 0.54
N ASP A 98 -6.98 -13.05 1.45
CA ASP A 98 -6.51 -13.25 2.82
C ASP A 98 -5.43 -14.35 2.86
N TYR A 99 -4.28 -14.06 2.26
CA TYR A 99 -3.23 -15.04 1.98
C TYR A 99 -2.71 -15.78 3.22
N LEU A 100 -2.80 -15.13 4.38
CA LEU A 100 -2.28 -15.63 5.65
C LEU A 100 -3.39 -16.04 6.63
N GLY A 101 -4.67 -15.94 6.22
CA GLY A 101 -5.81 -16.22 7.10
C GLY A 101 -5.91 -15.26 8.29
N LEU A 102 -5.30 -14.07 8.20
CA LEU A 102 -5.20 -13.14 9.32
C LEU A 102 -6.56 -12.53 9.68
N SER A 103 -7.52 -12.49 8.76
CA SER A 103 -8.86 -11.98 9.05
C SER A 103 -9.58 -12.77 10.14
N SER A 104 -9.25 -14.06 10.29
CA SER A 104 -9.83 -14.98 11.28
C SER A 104 -8.90 -15.24 12.47
N HIS A 105 -7.74 -14.58 12.53
CA HIS A 105 -6.75 -14.83 13.57
C HIS A 105 -7.25 -14.35 14.95
N PRO A 106 -7.24 -15.19 16.01
CA PRO A 106 -7.79 -14.85 17.32
C PRO A 106 -7.20 -13.58 17.94
N THR A 107 -5.89 -13.37 17.82
CA THR A 107 -5.22 -12.14 18.29
C THR A 107 -5.76 -10.89 17.59
N ILE A 108 -6.02 -10.95 16.29
CA ILE A 108 -6.57 -9.82 15.52
C ILE A 108 -8.01 -9.55 15.94
N GLY A 109 -8.84 -10.59 16.03
CA GLY A 109 -10.23 -10.47 16.49
C GLY A 109 -10.36 -9.88 17.90
N LYS A 110 -9.52 -10.34 18.85
CA LYS A 110 -9.46 -9.81 20.22
C LYS A 110 -9.02 -8.34 20.24
N ALA A 111 -7.99 -7.99 19.46
CA ALA A 111 -7.53 -6.60 19.33
C ALA A 111 -8.65 -5.70 18.81
N ALA A 112 -9.41 -6.19 17.82
CA ALA A 112 -10.49 -5.44 17.18
C ALA A 112 -11.66 -5.20 18.11
N SER A 113 -12.10 -6.25 18.79
CA SER A 113 -13.15 -6.16 19.80
C SER A 113 -12.77 -5.18 20.92
N LYS A 114 -11.53 -5.28 21.44
CA LYS A 114 -11.04 -4.37 22.48
C LYS A 114 -11.04 -2.91 22.02
N ALA A 115 -10.48 -2.63 20.85
CA ALA A 115 -10.44 -1.27 20.30
C ALA A 115 -11.85 -0.69 20.12
N ALA A 116 -12.80 -1.49 19.60
CA ALA A 116 -14.18 -1.06 19.42
C ALA A 116 -14.89 -0.77 20.75
N LEU A 117 -14.66 -1.58 21.78
CA LEU A 117 -15.25 -1.40 23.11
C LEU A 117 -14.68 -0.20 23.86
N GLU A 118 -13.36 0.02 23.78
CA GLU A 118 -12.67 1.09 24.51
C GLU A 118 -12.77 2.45 23.82
N HIS A 119 -12.84 2.47 22.49
CA HIS A 119 -12.71 3.71 21.70
C HIS A 119 -13.90 3.99 20.78
N GLY A 120 -14.84 3.05 20.67
CA GLY A 120 -15.93 3.10 19.72
C GLY A 120 -15.51 2.59 18.34
N MET A 121 -16.50 2.50 17.43
CA MET A 121 -16.35 1.85 16.12
C MET A 121 -15.40 2.56 15.16
N GLY A 122 -15.20 3.87 15.29
CA GLY A 122 -14.40 4.60 14.31
C GLY A 122 -14.06 6.02 14.72
N PRO A 123 -13.20 6.68 13.92
CA PRO A 123 -12.82 8.07 14.15
C PRO A 123 -14.04 9.00 14.03
N ARG A 124 -14.07 10.05 14.85
CA ARG A 124 -15.20 11.00 14.93
C ARG A 124 -15.23 12.03 13.79
N GLY A 125 -14.38 11.87 12.77
CA GLY A 125 -14.25 12.79 11.65
C GLY A 125 -13.03 12.49 10.78
N SER A 126 -12.66 13.43 9.92
CA SER A 126 -11.45 13.33 9.08
C SER A 126 -10.17 13.52 9.90
N ALA A 127 -9.04 13.03 9.38
CA ALA A 127 -7.74 13.12 10.06
C ALA A 127 -7.38 14.57 10.46
N LEU A 128 -7.72 15.55 9.62
CA LEU A 128 -7.41 16.96 9.84
C LEU A 128 -8.22 17.65 10.94
N ILE A 129 -9.39 17.12 11.28
CA ILE A 129 -10.29 17.76 12.24
C ILE A 129 -10.25 17.04 13.58
N CYS A 130 -10.72 15.79 13.62
CA CYS A 130 -10.82 15.03 14.86
C CYS A 130 -10.72 13.51 14.69
N GLY A 131 -10.27 13.04 13.53
CA GLY A 131 -10.22 11.62 13.18
C GLY A 131 -8.86 10.96 13.35
N TYR A 132 -7.78 11.73 13.52
CA TYR A 132 -6.44 11.17 13.67
C TYR A 132 -6.11 10.96 15.15
N THR A 133 -5.88 9.71 15.53
CA THR A 133 -5.63 9.30 16.92
C THR A 133 -4.23 8.70 17.07
N ASP A 134 -3.80 8.48 18.31
CA ASP A 134 -2.54 7.81 18.64
C ASP A 134 -2.43 6.40 18.04
N TYR A 135 -3.54 5.67 17.92
CA TYR A 135 -3.59 4.37 17.24
C TYR A 135 -3.16 4.45 15.76
N HIS A 136 -3.62 5.47 15.04
CA HIS A 136 -3.22 5.68 13.65
C HIS A 136 -1.72 5.96 13.56
N ARG A 137 -1.19 6.82 14.45
CA ARG A 137 0.25 7.13 14.47
C ARG A 137 1.11 5.90 14.79
N ARG A 138 0.65 5.05 15.71
CA ARG A 138 1.34 3.80 16.06
C ARG A 138 1.35 2.82 14.88
N LEU A 139 0.23 2.65 14.19
CA LEU A 139 0.15 1.82 12.99
C LEU A 139 1.04 2.36 11.87
N GLU A 140 1.02 3.67 11.61
CA GLU A 140 1.94 4.32 10.66
C GLU A 140 3.40 4.05 11.02
N SER A 141 3.77 4.16 12.29
CA SER A 141 5.15 3.92 12.75
C SER A 141 5.56 2.45 12.56
N CYS A 142 4.67 1.50 12.88
CA CYS A 142 4.93 0.07 12.66
C CYS A 142 5.11 -0.26 11.17
N ILE A 143 4.24 0.28 10.31
CA ILE A 143 4.36 0.07 8.86
C ILE A 143 5.64 0.74 8.32
N ALA A 144 5.97 1.96 8.75
CA ALA A 144 7.19 2.63 8.35
C ALA A 144 8.43 1.77 8.68
N GLU A 145 8.51 1.26 9.90
CA GLU A 145 9.68 0.47 10.32
C GLU A 145 9.69 -0.95 9.69
N LEU A 146 8.52 -1.57 9.42
CA LEU A 146 8.40 -2.79 8.61
C LEU A 146 8.95 -2.58 7.19
N LYS A 147 8.59 -1.47 6.54
CA LYS A 147 9.00 -1.14 5.17
C LYS A 147 10.40 -0.50 5.10
N LYS A 148 11.10 -0.37 6.23
CA LYS A 148 12.38 0.34 6.39
C LYS A 148 12.33 1.76 5.80
N LYS A 149 11.25 2.47 6.10
CA LYS A 149 10.98 3.87 5.76
C LYS A 149 10.94 4.73 7.01
N GLU A 150 11.04 6.05 6.85
CA GLU A 150 11.05 6.95 8.00
C GLU A 150 9.64 7.32 8.45
N ASP A 151 8.69 7.40 7.52
CA ASP A 151 7.31 7.77 7.84
C ASP A 151 6.30 7.10 6.90
N CYS A 152 5.06 7.03 7.35
CA CYS A 152 3.98 6.35 6.66
C CYS A 152 2.69 7.15 6.81
N LEU A 153 1.87 7.13 5.77
CA LEU A 153 0.54 7.71 5.76
C LEU A 153 -0.49 6.62 5.50
N LEU A 154 -1.48 6.50 6.39
CA LEU A 154 -2.62 5.61 6.18
C LEU A 154 -3.62 6.19 5.17
N CYS A 155 -4.25 5.31 4.41
CA CYS A 155 -5.32 5.61 3.46
C CYS A 155 -6.49 4.64 3.67
N PRO A 156 -7.72 4.99 3.25
CA PRO A 156 -8.87 4.09 3.37
C PRO A 156 -8.67 2.73 2.68
N THR A 157 -7.97 2.70 1.56
CA THR A 157 -7.71 1.48 0.77
C THR A 157 -6.36 1.60 0.04
N GLY A 158 -5.79 0.48 -0.40
CA GLY A 158 -4.64 0.48 -1.32
C GLY A 158 -4.95 1.21 -2.64
N PHE A 159 -6.20 1.10 -3.14
CA PHE A 159 -6.65 1.86 -4.30
C PHE A 159 -6.54 3.38 -4.04
N ALA A 160 -7.09 3.85 -2.92
CA ALA A 160 -7.04 5.26 -2.55
C ALA A 160 -5.59 5.75 -2.35
N ALA A 161 -4.70 4.89 -1.82
CA ALA A 161 -3.29 5.21 -1.66
C ALA A 161 -2.58 5.47 -3.00
N ASN A 162 -2.79 4.63 -4.01
CA ASN A 162 -2.25 4.84 -5.35
C ASN A 162 -2.80 6.12 -6.00
N MET A 163 -4.12 6.30 -5.96
CA MET A 163 -4.79 7.49 -6.50
C MET A 163 -4.24 8.77 -5.87
N ALA A 164 -4.15 8.78 -4.54
CA ALA A 164 -3.59 9.86 -3.76
C ALA A 164 -2.17 10.18 -4.24
N LEU A 165 -1.27 9.19 -4.24
CA LEU A 165 0.13 9.39 -4.62
C LEU A 165 0.27 10.02 -6.02
N MET A 166 -0.45 9.51 -7.01
CA MET A 166 -0.38 10.01 -8.38
C MET A 166 -0.93 11.44 -8.50
N VAL A 167 -2.06 11.74 -7.85
CA VAL A 167 -2.62 13.10 -7.81
C VAL A 167 -1.65 14.08 -7.14
N ALA A 168 -1.00 13.66 -6.05
CA ALA A 168 -0.02 14.49 -5.37
C ALA A 168 1.23 14.72 -6.22
N LEU A 169 1.68 13.72 -6.99
CA LEU A 169 2.75 13.87 -7.98
C LEU A 169 2.44 14.97 -8.99
N GLY A 170 1.23 14.96 -9.57
CA GLY A 170 0.77 16.04 -10.43
C GLY A 170 0.77 17.40 -9.72
N ASN A 171 0.30 17.44 -8.47
CA ASN A 171 0.15 18.69 -7.73
C ASN A 171 1.50 19.34 -7.45
N VAL A 172 2.54 18.55 -7.18
CA VAL A 172 3.92 19.04 -7.05
C VAL A 172 4.35 19.74 -8.34
N GLY A 173 4.11 19.13 -9.50
CA GLY A 173 4.43 19.76 -10.79
C GLY A 173 3.68 21.09 -10.99
N SER A 174 2.39 21.13 -10.67
CA SER A 174 1.55 22.33 -10.79
C SER A 174 1.97 23.45 -9.83
N LEU A 175 2.31 23.10 -8.59
CA LEU A 175 2.79 24.04 -7.56
C LEU A 175 4.13 24.66 -7.95
N LEU A 176 5.03 23.85 -8.52
CA LEU A 176 6.32 24.32 -9.01
C LEU A 176 6.19 25.26 -10.20
N ALA A 177 5.19 25.06 -11.06
CA ALA A 177 4.90 25.94 -12.18
C ALA A 177 4.28 27.31 -11.80
N ALA A 178 4.06 27.59 -10.50
CA ALA A 178 3.55 28.86 -9.98
C ALA A 178 2.26 29.35 -10.66
N GLY A 179 1.34 28.43 -10.97
CA GLY A 179 0.07 28.75 -11.61
C GLY A 179 0.12 28.93 -13.13
N LYS A 180 1.28 28.67 -13.77
CA LYS A 180 1.42 28.60 -15.23
C LYS A 180 1.34 27.16 -15.70
N THR A 181 1.05 26.96 -16.98
CA THR A 181 1.24 25.65 -17.62
C THR A 181 2.75 25.37 -17.69
N PRO A 182 3.27 24.32 -17.03
CA PRO A 182 4.71 24.04 -17.07
C PRO A 182 5.17 23.73 -18.49
N LEU A 183 6.38 24.18 -18.82
CA LEU A 183 7.05 23.79 -20.06
C LEU A 183 7.32 22.28 -20.04
N THR A 184 7.47 21.66 -21.22
CA THR A 184 7.66 20.21 -21.34
C THR A 184 8.81 19.69 -20.46
N ASN A 185 9.92 20.43 -20.34
CA ASN A 185 11.08 20.06 -19.51
C ASN A 185 10.89 20.27 -17.99
N GLU A 186 9.84 21.00 -17.59
CA GLU A 186 9.50 21.30 -16.18
C GLU A 186 8.49 20.30 -15.60
N LYS A 187 7.76 19.60 -16.48
CA LYS A 187 6.85 18.50 -16.14
C LYS A 187 7.58 17.36 -15.44
N ILE A 188 6.79 16.51 -14.79
CA ILE A 188 7.26 15.24 -14.21
C ILE A 188 7.00 14.12 -15.20
N ALA A 189 8.05 13.42 -15.62
CA ALA A 189 7.95 12.21 -16.44
C ALA A 189 7.65 10.99 -15.56
N ILE A 190 6.52 10.34 -15.78
CA ILE A 190 6.13 9.10 -15.08
C ILE A 190 6.27 7.93 -16.06
N PHE A 191 7.09 6.94 -15.68
CA PHE A 191 7.31 5.71 -16.42
C PHE A 191 6.52 4.59 -15.72
N SER A 192 5.47 4.09 -16.37
CA SER A 192 4.59 3.05 -15.82
C SER A 192 4.82 1.73 -16.55
N ASP A 193 4.87 0.63 -15.79
CA ASP A 193 4.76 -0.70 -16.37
C ASP A 193 3.41 -0.85 -17.09
N ALA A 194 3.38 -1.59 -18.19
CA ALA A 194 2.19 -1.81 -18.99
C ALA A 194 1.10 -2.63 -18.27
N LEU A 195 1.46 -3.47 -17.29
CA LEU A 195 0.53 -4.31 -16.54
C LEU A 195 0.28 -3.80 -15.12
N ASN A 196 0.62 -2.54 -14.83
CA ASN A 196 0.32 -1.92 -13.55
C ASN A 196 -1.17 -1.99 -13.22
N HIS A 197 -1.46 -2.13 -11.93
CA HIS A 197 -2.80 -2.22 -11.39
C HIS A 197 -3.67 -1.02 -11.78
N ALA A 198 -4.98 -1.26 -11.95
CA ALA A 198 -5.93 -0.26 -12.39
C ALA A 198 -5.91 1.03 -11.53
N SER A 199 -5.67 0.92 -10.21
CA SER A 199 -5.56 2.10 -9.34
C SER A 199 -4.37 3.00 -9.65
N ILE A 200 -3.26 2.44 -10.13
CA ILE A 200 -2.09 3.21 -10.57
C ILE A 200 -2.45 3.93 -11.88
N ILE A 201 -3.05 3.20 -12.82
CA ILE A 201 -3.47 3.73 -14.12
C ILE A 201 -4.47 4.87 -13.96
N ASP A 202 -5.51 4.69 -13.14
CA ASP A 202 -6.53 5.71 -12.90
C ASP A 202 -5.94 6.92 -12.15
N GLY A 203 -5.00 6.69 -11.24
CA GLY A 203 -4.27 7.76 -10.56
C GLY A 203 -3.43 8.58 -11.54
N ILE A 204 -2.72 7.91 -12.44
CA ILE A 204 -1.94 8.53 -13.52
C ILE A 204 -2.84 9.38 -14.41
N ARG A 205 -4.00 8.85 -14.84
CA ARG A 205 -4.97 9.58 -15.65
C ARG A 205 -5.46 10.86 -14.95
N LEU A 206 -5.69 10.82 -13.64
CA LEU A 206 -6.02 12.03 -12.87
C LEU A 206 -4.84 13.01 -12.80
N ALA A 207 -3.61 12.52 -12.63
CA ALA A 207 -2.42 13.36 -12.65
C ALA A 207 -2.24 14.06 -14.01
N GLU A 208 -2.48 13.38 -15.13
CA GLU A 208 -2.41 13.94 -16.48
C GLU A 208 -3.37 15.12 -16.68
N ARG A 209 -4.56 15.09 -16.06
CA ARG A 209 -5.53 16.21 -16.13
C ARG A 209 -4.97 17.51 -15.55
N GLN A 210 -3.96 17.43 -14.70
CA GLN A 210 -3.29 18.59 -14.11
C GLN A 210 -2.28 19.25 -15.06
N LYS A 211 -2.00 18.63 -16.23
CA LYS A 211 -1.08 19.12 -17.28
C LYS A 211 0.38 19.28 -16.85
N SER A 212 0.73 18.80 -15.65
CA SER A 212 2.05 18.91 -15.03
C SER A 212 2.88 17.63 -15.10
N VAL A 213 2.32 16.57 -15.66
CA VAL A 213 2.98 15.27 -15.85
C VAL A 213 2.97 14.87 -17.33
N GLU A 214 3.93 14.03 -17.71
CA GLU A 214 4.01 13.37 -19.01
C GLU A 214 4.23 11.87 -18.77
N ILE A 215 3.49 11.01 -19.48
CA ILE A 215 3.44 9.57 -19.20
C ILE A 215 4.17 8.78 -20.28
N PHE A 216 4.97 7.81 -19.84
CA PHE A 216 5.67 6.85 -20.69
C PHE A 216 5.31 5.45 -20.21
N ILE A 217 4.79 4.61 -21.10
CA ILE A 217 4.47 3.22 -20.78
C ILE A 217 5.60 2.35 -21.32
N TYR A 218 6.27 1.61 -20.44
CA TYR A 218 7.25 0.61 -20.86
C TYR A 218 6.62 -0.78 -20.89
N ARG A 219 7.23 -1.70 -21.65
CA ARG A 219 6.69 -3.05 -21.78
C ARG A 219 6.90 -3.78 -20.46
N HIS A 220 5.96 -4.64 -20.11
CA HIS A 220 5.95 -5.34 -18.85
C HIS A 220 7.32 -5.99 -18.53
N CYS A 221 7.90 -5.62 -17.38
CA CYS A 221 9.20 -6.10 -16.90
C CYS A 221 10.38 -5.92 -17.89
N ASP A 222 10.23 -5.08 -18.93
CA ASP A 222 11.25 -4.86 -19.97
C ASP A 222 12.16 -3.67 -19.61
N MET A 223 13.24 -3.97 -18.90
CA MET A 223 14.23 -2.99 -18.47
C MET A 223 15.01 -2.37 -19.63
N THR A 224 15.08 -3.06 -20.78
CA THR A 224 15.71 -2.50 -21.99
C THR A 224 14.85 -1.39 -22.57
N HIS A 225 13.54 -1.61 -22.66
CA HIS A 225 12.59 -0.59 -23.10
C HIS A 225 12.55 0.60 -22.13
N LEU A 226 12.47 0.32 -20.82
CA LEU A 226 12.51 1.36 -19.80
C LEU A 226 13.78 2.22 -19.93
N ASN A 227 14.95 1.59 -20.07
CA ASN A 227 16.22 2.31 -20.25
C ASN A 227 16.22 3.21 -21.50
N ALA A 228 15.66 2.75 -22.62
CA ALA A 228 15.55 3.54 -23.84
C ALA A 228 14.66 4.78 -23.66
N LEU A 229 13.52 4.62 -22.97
CA LEU A 229 12.61 5.72 -22.65
C LEU A 229 13.25 6.71 -21.68
N LEU A 230 13.93 6.23 -20.64
CA LEU A 230 14.66 7.07 -19.69
C LEU A 230 15.77 7.89 -20.37
N SER A 231 16.54 7.24 -21.26
CA SER A 231 17.66 7.87 -21.99
C SER A 231 17.20 8.96 -22.96
N SER A 232 16.05 8.78 -23.60
CA SER A 232 15.48 9.76 -24.53
C SER A 232 14.72 10.90 -23.84
N CYS A 233 14.38 10.73 -22.56
CA CYS A 233 13.59 11.69 -21.81
C CYS A 233 14.43 12.89 -21.31
N THR A 234 14.15 14.07 -21.89
CA THR A 234 14.80 15.34 -21.54
C THR A 234 14.30 15.98 -20.24
N MET A 235 13.16 15.52 -19.69
CA MET A 235 12.63 15.99 -18.42
C MET A 235 13.57 15.63 -17.25
N ARG A 236 13.71 16.58 -16.33
CA ARG A 236 14.60 16.44 -15.17
C ARG A 236 14.00 15.59 -14.06
N LYS A 237 12.69 15.71 -13.83
CA LYS A 237 11.96 15.01 -12.78
C LYS A 237 11.37 13.73 -13.35
N LYS A 238 12.00 12.60 -13.03
CA LYS A 238 11.59 11.27 -13.51
C LYS A 238 11.08 10.43 -12.34
N VAL A 239 10.01 9.68 -12.56
CA VAL A 239 9.41 8.72 -11.61
C VAL A 239 9.16 7.42 -12.33
N VAL A 240 9.63 6.31 -11.78
CA VAL A 240 9.27 4.96 -12.26
C VAL A 240 8.30 4.37 -11.25
N VAL A 241 7.14 3.90 -11.74
CA VAL A 241 6.10 3.25 -10.94
C VAL A 241 5.84 1.85 -11.48
N THR A 242 5.81 0.87 -10.58
CA THR A 242 5.52 -0.53 -10.89
C THR A 242 4.78 -1.22 -9.75
N ASP A 243 3.88 -2.16 -10.02
CA ASP A 243 3.62 -3.24 -9.07
C ASP A 243 4.93 -4.00 -8.84
N SER A 244 5.16 -4.45 -7.60
CA SER A 244 6.36 -5.22 -7.25
C SER A 244 6.13 -6.73 -7.33
N LEU A 245 4.89 -7.17 -7.14
CA LEU A 245 4.40 -8.52 -7.40
C LEU A 245 3.06 -8.40 -8.14
N PHE A 246 3.03 -8.82 -9.40
CA PHE A 246 1.87 -8.66 -10.27
C PHE A 246 0.81 -9.71 -9.95
N SER A 247 -0.44 -9.27 -9.81
CA SER A 247 -1.52 -10.05 -9.20
C SER A 247 -2.05 -11.19 -10.07
N MET A 248 -2.01 -11.01 -11.39
CA MET A 248 -2.58 -11.97 -12.35
C MET A 248 -1.58 -13.08 -12.69
N ASP A 249 -0.35 -12.70 -13.01
CA ASP A 249 0.68 -13.64 -13.47
C ASP A 249 1.58 -14.15 -12.31
N GLY A 250 1.61 -13.43 -11.18
CA GLY A 250 2.35 -13.82 -9.98
C GLY A 250 3.87 -13.65 -10.11
N ASP A 251 4.33 -12.88 -11.10
CA ASP A 251 5.73 -12.57 -11.31
C ASP A 251 6.17 -11.30 -10.55
N PHE A 252 7.47 -11.20 -10.29
CA PHE A 252 8.07 -10.07 -9.58
C PHE A 252 8.59 -9.03 -10.57
N ALA A 253 8.48 -7.76 -10.22
CA ALA A 253 9.20 -6.71 -10.92
C ALA A 253 10.73 -6.95 -10.84
N PRO A 254 11.52 -6.58 -11.89
CA PRO A 254 12.98 -6.75 -11.92
C PRO A 254 13.68 -5.76 -10.95
N MET A 255 13.57 -6.00 -9.64
CA MET A 255 13.97 -5.03 -8.61
C MET A 255 15.44 -4.65 -8.68
N ILE A 256 16.33 -5.61 -8.94
CA ILE A 256 17.77 -5.36 -9.00
C ILE A 256 18.13 -4.46 -10.19
N GLU A 257 17.53 -4.73 -11.35
CA GLU A 257 17.70 -3.95 -12.58
C GLU A 257 17.08 -2.56 -12.45
N LEU A 258 15.90 -2.44 -11.84
CA LEU A 258 15.26 -1.16 -11.54
C LEU A 258 16.16 -0.29 -10.67
N VAL A 259 16.77 -0.86 -9.63
CA VAL A 259 17.72 -0.15 -8.76
C VAL A 259 18.96 0.29 -9.52
N LYS A 260 19.47 -0.54 -10.44
CA LYS A 260 20.59 -0.16 -11.32
C LYS A 260 20.21 1.02 -12.20
N LEU A 261 19.10 0.95 -12.91
CA LEU A 261 18.61 2.06 -13.75
C LEU A 261 18.34 3.32 -12.93
N ARG A 262 17.85 3.18 -11.69
CA ARG A 262 17.64 4.30 -10.76
C ARG A 262 18.95 5.03 -10.50
N LYS A 263 20.05 4.31 -10.28
CA LYS A 263 21.37 4.89 -10.03
C LYS A 263 21.92 5.58 -11.29
N GLU A 264 21.66 5.04 -12.47
CA GLU A 264 22.11 5.59 -13.75
C GLU A 264 21.33 6.87 -14.15
N HIS A 265 20.00 6.85 -14.01
CA HIS A 265 19.11 7.92 -14.53
C HIS A 265 18.61 8.89 -13.47
N GLY A 266 18.73 8.56 -12.18
CA GLY A 266 18.34 9.43 -11.07
C GLY A 266 16.84 9.71 -10.99
N PHE A 267 15.99 8.68 -11.04
CA PHE A 267 14.54 8.80 -10.87
C PHE A 267 14.08 8.44 -9.45
N LEU A 268 12.86 8.86 -9.09
CA LEU A 268 12.16 8.32 -7.92
C LEU A 268 11.58 6.95 -8.24
N LEU A 269 11.85 5.95 -7.40
CA LEU A 269 11.28 4.61 -7.55
C LEU A 269 10.09 4.43 -6.61
N VAL A 270 8.91 4.23 -7.22
CA VAL A 270 7.65 3.94 -6.55
C VAL A 270 7.29 2.49 -6.83
N ILE A 271 6.98 1.73 -5.79
CA ILE A 271 6.40 0.40 -5.94
C ILE A 271 5.03 0.29 -5.27
N ASP A 272 4.11 -0.43 -5.89
CA ASP A 272 2.96 -1.01 -5.21
C ASP A 272 3.32 -2.43 -4.74
N ASP A 273 3.25 -2.64 -3.44
CA ASP A 273 3.61 -3.87 -2.76
C ASP A 273 2.40 -4.48 -2.05
N ALA A 274 1.20 -4.29 -2.61
CA ALA A 274 -0.05 -4.82 -2.07
C ALA A 274 -0.09 -6.35 -2.03
N HIS A 275 0.58 -7.02 -2.98
CA HIS A 275 0.66 -8.49 -3.02
C HIS A 275 1.89 -9.05 -2.30
N GLY A 276 2.95 -8.25 -2.10
CA GLY A 276 4.16 -8.72 -1.42
C GLY A 276 4.24 -8.38 0.06
N THR A 277 3.65 -7.27 0.53
CA THR A 277 3.68 -6.90 1.96
C THR A 277 3.08 -8.01 2.83
N PHE A 278 3.76 -8.36 3.92
CA PHE A 278 3.55 -9.52 4.80
C PHE A 278 3.83 -10.91 4.19
N VAL A 279 3.86 -11.04 2.86
CA VAL A 279 4.07 -12.32 2.17
C VAL A 279 5.54 -12.56 1.80
N CYS A 280 6.22 -11.50 1.35
CA CYS A 280 7.59 -11.54 0.85
C CYS A 280 8.57 -10.96 1.86
N GLY A 281 9.82 -11.45 1.80
CA GLY A 281 10.88 -11.05 2.71
C GLY A 281 10.80 -11.76 4.06
N LYS A 282 11.94 -11.81 4.77
CA LYS A 282 12.08 -12.57 6.03
C LYS A 282 11.14 -12.07 7.13
N ASN A 283 10.82 -10.78 7.13
CA ASN A 283 10.00 -10.14 8.15
C ASN A 283 8.65 -9.67 7.60
N GLY A 284 8.29 -10.05 6.37
CA GLY A 284 7.07 -9.56 5.73
C GLY A 284 7.19 -8.10 5.25
N GLY A 285 8.41 -7.58 5.12
CA GLY A 285 8.69 -6.23 4.61
C GLY A 285 8.32 -6.06 3.14
N GLY A 286 8.04 -7.16 2.43
CA GLY A 286 7.55 -7.18 1.06
C GLY A 286 8.65 -7.44 0.03
N VAL A 287 8.34 -7.20 -1.25
CA VAL A 287 9.25 -7.55 -2.34
C VAL A 287 10.58 -6.82 -2.24
N ALA A 288 10.58 -5.57 -1.78
CA ALA A 288 11.84 -4.84 -1.59
C ALA A 288 12.75 -5.48 -0.52
N GLU A 289 12.19 -6.07 0.54
CA GLU A 289 12.96 -6.82 1.54
C GLU A 289 13.49 -8.14 0.94
N GLN A 290 12.66 -8.85 0.17
CA GLN A 290 13.05 -10.09 -0.51
C GLN A 290 14.32 -9.92 -1.37
N TYR A 291 14.45 -8.77 -2.03
CA TYR A 291 15.60 -8.43 -2.88
C TYR A 291 16.64 -7.52 -2.20
N ASN A 292 16.51 -7.26 -0.88
CA ASN A 292 17.41 -6.42 -0.08
C ASN A 292 17.64 -5.02 -0.67
N CYS A 293 16.58 -4.40 -1.20
CA CYS A 293 16.63 -3.11 -1.87
C CYS A 293 15.65 -2.08 -1.29
N GLU A 294 15.23 -2.24 -0.03
CA GLU A 294 14.29 -1.33 0.65
C GLU A 294 14.82 0.10 0.68
N ARG A 295 16.14 0.27 0.79
CA ARG A 295 16.80 1.58 0.78
C ARG A 295 16.81 2.24 -0.58
N ASP A 296 16.71 1.48 -1.66
CA ASP A 296 16.72 2.01 -3.02
C ASP A 296 15.32 2.38 -3.52
N VAL A 297 14.27 1.78 -2.95
CA VAL A 297 12.87 2.21 -3.17
C VAL A 297 12.63 3.54 -2.44
N ASP A 298 12.01 4.52 -3.10
CA ASP A 298 11.74 5.82 -2.47
C ASP A 298 10.37 5.84 -1.80
N ILE A 299 9.35 5.30 -2.48
CA ILE A 299 7.97 5.24 -1.98
C ILE A 299 7.43 3.82 -2.17
N CYS A 300 6.83 3.28 -1.12
CA CYS A 300 6.12 2.02 -1.16
C CYS A 300 4.64 2.25 -0.85
N VAL A 301 3.77 1.85 -1.78
CA VAL A 301 2.33 1.76 -1.57
C VAL A 301 1.98 0.33 -1.18
N GLY A 302 0.95 0.15 -0.35
CA GLY A 302 0.45 -1.18 -0.04
C GLY A 302 -0.98 -1.16 0.47
N THR A 303 -1.51 -2.36 0.74
CA THR A 303 -2.86 -2.57 1.26
C THR A 303 -2.84 -3.35 2.57
N LEU A 304 -3.82 -3.08 3.42
CA LEU A 304 -4.11 -3.88 4.62
C LEU A 304 -5.27 -4.86 4.36
N SER A 305 -5.86 -4.85 3.16
CA SER A 305 -7.03 -5.65 2.80
C SER A 305 -6.74 -7.03 2.20
N LYS A 306 -5.48 -7.47 2.26
CA LYS A 306 -5.04 -8.76 1.70
C LYS A 306 -4.39 -9.58 2.81
N ALA A 307 -3.07 -9.81 2.75
CA ALA A 307 -2.32 -10.57 3.73
C ALA A 307 -2.50 -10.10 5.18
N ALA A 308 -2.75 -8.81 5.40
CA ALA A 308 -2.97 -8.25 6.74
C ALA A 308 -4.39 -8.55 7.32
N GLY A 309 -5.29 -9.12 6.51
CA GLY A 309 -6.62 -9.56 6.95
C GLY A 309 -7.57 -8.45 7.41
N CYS A 310 -7.30 -7.19 7.05
CA CYS A 310 -8.01 -6.01 7.58
C CYS A 310 -8.58 -5.14 6.45
N HIS A 311 -8.71 -3.84 6.67
CA HIS A 311 -9.08 -2.85 5.67
C HIS A 311 -8.08 -1.69 5.72
N GLY A 312 -7.91 -0.92 4.65
CA GLY A 312 -6.91 0.15 4.63
C GLY A 312 -5.88 0.01 3.52
N GLY A 313 -5.16 1.09 3.29
CA GLY A 313 -3.92 1.12 2.53
C GLY A 313 -2.93 2.07 3.16
N PHE A 314 -1.73 2.13 2.61
CA PHE A 314 -0.69 2.99 3.13
C PHE A 314 0.26 3.45 2.04
N ILE A 315 0.95 4.56 2.34
CA ILE A 315 2.06 5.08 1.57
C ILE A 315 3.22 5.27 2.55
N ALA A 316 4.25 4.43 2.45
CA ALA A 316 5.46 4.52 3.25
C ALA A 316 6.57 5.18 2.42
N SER A 317 7.24 6.19 2.97
CA SER A 317 8.23 6.98 2.23
C SER A 317 9.43 7.34 3.11
N LYS A 318 10.55 7.63 2.48
CA LYS A 318 11.67 8.29 3.16
C LYS A 318 11.21 9.66 3.69
N GLY A 319 11.55 9.94 4.94
CA GLY A 319 11.25 11.18 5.63
C GLY A 319 12.39 12.19 5.49
N GLY A 320 12.28 13.26 6.28
CA GLY A 320 13.16 14.43 6.19
C GLY A 320 14.04 14.65 7.41
N SER A 321 14.87 13.67 7.79
CA SER A 321 15.81 13.87 8.91
C SER A 321 17.31 13.66 8.62
N ASN A 322 17.73 13.03 7.50
CA ASN A 322 19.14 12.96 7.01
C ASN A 322 19.21 12.11 5.73
N SER A 323 19.91 12.38 4.63
CA SER A 323 20.61 13.53 4.04
C SER A 323 20.55 13.44 2.49
N TYR A 324 19.60 12.68 1.92
CA TYR A 324 19.28 12.61 0.48
C TYR A 324 17.82 12.16 0.30
N ASN A 325 16.97 12.92 -0.43
CA ASN A 325 15.51 12.75 -0.62
C ASN A 325 14.58 13.26 0.52
N GLN A 326 15.05 14.20 1.36
CA GLN A 326 14.42 14.59 2.63
C GLN A 326 12.99 15.15 2.53
N GLY A 327 12.64 15.89 1.49
CA GLY A 327 11.33 16.55 1.47
C GLY A 327 10.23 15.77 0.76
N VAL A 328 10.57 14.71 0.02
CA VAL A 328 9.67 14.08 -0.97
C VAL A 328 8.49 13.46 -0.24
N GLY A 329 8.77 12.61 0.76
CA GLY A 329 7.75 12.05 1.65
C GLY A 329 6.99 13.12 2.43
N LEU A 330 7.67 14.15 2.94
CA LEU A 330 7.03 15.24 3.67
C LEU A 330 6.03 15.99 2.78
N LEU A 331 6.42 16.38 1.57
CA LEU A 331 5.59 17.09 0.60
C LEU A 331 4.40 16.26 0.16
N TYR A 332 4.60 14.97 -0.13
CA TYR A 332 3.50 14.06 -0.43
C TYR A 332 2.56 13.96 0.76
N PHE A 333 3.06 13.73 1.97
CA PHE A 333 2.21 13.65 3.15
C PHE A 333 1.48 14.97 3.41
N GLN A 334 2.10 16.14 3.21
CA GLN A 334 1.42 17.43 3.34
C GLN A 334 0.29 17.63 2.33
N LEU A 335 0.50 17.23 1.07
CA LEU A 335 -0.53 17.27 0.03
C LEU A 335 -1.64 16.23 0.29
N LEU A 336 -1.29 15.06 0.81
CA LEU A 336 -2.19 13.92 0.98
C LEU A 336 -2.97 13.92 2.28
N ARG A 337 -2.44 14.50 3.36
CA ARG A 337 -3.14 14.69 4.65
C ARG A 337 -4.45 15.47 4.48
N ARG A 338 -4.62 16.22 3.38
CA ARG A 338 -5.89 16.89 3.02
C ARG A 338 -7.04 15.98 2.67
N TYR A 339 -6.73 14.80 2.13
CA TYR A 339 -7.70 13.87 1.58
C TYR A 339 -7.82 12.59 2.44
N GLN A 340 -7.17 12.58 3.61
CA GLN A 340 -7.15 11.43 4.50
C GLN A 340 -8.49 11.31 5.24
N LEU A 341 -9.38 10.52 4.64
CA LEU A 341 -10.47 9.87 5.35
C LEU A 341 -9.87 8.65 6.06
N LEU A 342 -10.17 8.48 7.34
CA LEU A 342 -9.70 7.34 8.13
C LEU A 342 -10.91 6.46 8.41
N LEU A 343 -10.80 5.18 8.07
CA LEU A 343 -11.61 4.11 8.62
C LEU A 343 -10.64 3.27 9.44
N LEU A 344 -11.01 2.94 10.69
CA LEU A 344 -10.12 2.27 11.63
C LEU A 344 -9.75 0.86 11.11
N PRO A 345 -8.50 0.58 10.70
CA PRO A 345 -8.01 -0.78 10.60
C PRO A 345 -7.59 -1.18 12.01
N VAL A 346 -8.17 -2.24 12.55
CA VAL A 346 -7.62 -2.81 13.77
C VAL A 346 -6.37 -3.60 13.41
N LEU A 347 -5.24 -2.91 13.33
CA LEU A 347 -3.91 -3.50 13.38
C LEU A 347 -3.12 -2.72 14.42
N LEU A 348 -3.08 -3.23 15.65
CA LEU A 348 -2.24 -2.60 16.67
C LEU A 348 -1.50 -3.55 17.60
N LEU A 349 -1.36 -4.83 17.26
CA LEU A 349 -0.77 -5.78 18.19
C LEU A 349 0.21 -6.79 17.56
N LEU A 350 0.55 -6.70 16.28
CA LEU A 350 1.42 -7.70 15.64
C LEU A 350 2.91 -7.34 15.59
N TRP A 351 3.37 -6.36 16.38
CA TRP A 351 4.77 -5.96 16.27
C TRP A 351 5.46 -5.58 17.58
N GLN A 352 5.62 -6.58 18.44
CA GLN A 352 6.66 -6.63 19.46
C GLN A 352 7.04 -8.08 19.70
N GLU A 353 7.94 -8.61 18.85
CA GLU A 353 9.02 -9.55 19.19
C GLU A 353 9.68 -10.07 17.90
N ARG A 354 10.80 -9.46 17.47
CA ARG A 354 11.86 -10.17 16.73
C ARG A 354 13.19 -9.45 16.95
N LYS A 355 13.77 -9.63 18.15
CA LYS A 355 15.20 -9.41 18.39
C LYS A 355 16.02 -10.68 18.59
N HIS A 356 15.42 -11.86 18.49
CA HIS A 356 16.17 -13.11 18.48
C HIS A 356 15.80 -13.94 17.26
N GLY A 357 16.84 -14.19 16.46
CA GLY A 357 16.75 -14.79 15.14
C GLY A 357 16.38 -16.26 15.20
N VAL A 358 15.53 -16.65 14.27
CA VAL A 358 15.50 -18.00 13.72
C VAL A 358 15.44 -17.85 12.20
N GLU A 359 16.35 -18.55 11.52
CA GLU A 359 16.40 -18.66 10.06
C GLU A 359 15.41 -19.72 9.60
N GLY A 360 14.43 -19.32 8.81
CA GLY A 360 13.57 -20.23 8.05
C GLY A 360 13.39 -19.66 6.64
N LYS A 361 13.82 -20.41 5.63
CA LYS A 361 13.58 -20.10 4.22
C LYS A 361 12.22 -20.66 3.83
N PHE A 362 11.34 -19.82 3.30
CA PHE A 362 10.18 -20.28 2.54
C PHE A 362 10.16 -19.58 1.19
N GLY A 363 10.17 -20.38 0.12
CA GLY A 363 9.79 -19.97 -1.22
C GLY A 363 8.48 -20.68 -1.55
N ILE A 364 7.52 -19.96 -2.11
CA ILE A 364 6.28 -20.53 -2.63
C ILE A 364 6.20 -20.16 -4.10
N GLY A 365 6.17 -21.18 -4.95
CA GLY A 365 5.96 -21.05 -6.39
C GLY A 365 4.48 -20.90 -6.70
N CYS A 366 4.17 -19.96 -7.59
CA CYS A 366 2.84 -19.74 -8.14
C CYS A 366 2.58 -20.79 -9.25
N LYS A 367 1.51 -21.59 -9.13
CA LYS A 367 0.91 -22.31 -10.27
C LYS A 367 -0.62 -22.33 -10.15
N THR A 368 -1.23 -21.65 -11.12
CA THR A 368 -2.48 -21.90 -11.86
C THR A 368 -3.68 -22.58 -11.17
N PHE A 369 -4.81 -21.88 -11.26
CA PHE A 369 -6.18 -22.24 -10.93
C PHE A 369 -6.58 -23.71 -11.19
N VAL A 370 -7.14 -24.36 -10.16
CA VAL A 370 -7.97 -25.58 -10.29
C VAL A 370 -9.08 -25.51 -9.23
N PHE A 371 -10.34 -25.55 -9.65
CA PHE A 371 -11.46 -25.85 -8.75
C PHE A 371 -11.51 -27.37 -8.55
N SER A 372 -11.47 -27.85 -7.30
CA SER A 372 -11.67 -29.27 -7.00
C SER A 372 -13.11 -29.50 -6.51
N LEU A 373 -13.82 -30.40 -7.20
CA LEU A 373 -15.09 -30.98 -6.74
C LEU A 373 -14.76 -32.24 -5.93
N GLU A 374 -15.11 -32.27 -4.65
CA GLU A 374 -15.22 -33.54 -3.94
C GLU A 374 -16.71 -33.90 -3.76
N SER A 375 -17.04 -35.09 -4.28
CA SER A 375 -18.30 -35.79 -4.05
C SER A 375 -18.23 -36.52 -2.69
N PRO A 376 -19.37 -36.87 -2.08
CA PRO A 376 -19.65 -36.78 -0.64
C PRO A 376 -18.80 -37.63 0.29
#